data_AF-A0A9D0XYQ5-F1
#
_entry.id   AF-A0A9D0XYQ5-F1
#
_cell.length_a   1.000
_cell.length_b   1.000
_cell.length_c   1.000
_cell.angle_alpha   90.00
_cell.angle_beta   90.00
_cell.angle_gamma   90.00
#
_symmetry.space_group_name_H-M   'P 1'
#
loop_
_entity.id
_entity.type
_entity.pdbx_description
1 polymer ?
#
loop_
_entity_poly.entity_id
_entity_poly.type
_entity_poly.pdbx_seq_one_letter_code
_entity_poly.pdbx_strand_id
1 'polypeptide(L)' 'MASILIVDDAAFMRMMIKDILSKNGYSVIAEAENGIKAIEK' A
#
# COMPACT_ATOMS: atom_id res chain seq x y z
N MET A 1 11.30 -11.90 -0.58
CA MET A 1 10.57 -10.74 -0.01
C MET A 1 9.52 -10.33 -1.01
N ALA A 2 8.26 -10.17 -0.60
CA ALA A 2 7.20 -9.73 -1.51
C ALA A 2 7.10 -8.20 -1.50
N SER A 3 7.01 -7.62 -2.68
CA SER A 3 6.76 -6.20 -2.90
C SER A 3 5.26 -5.96 -3.02
N ILE A 4 4.74 -5.00 -2.27
CA ILE A 4 3.30 -4.74 -2.15
C ILE A 4 2.99 -3.30 -2.57
N LEU A 5 1.96 -3.15 -3.42
CA LEU A 5 1.28 -1.90 -3.74
C LEU A 5 -0.08 -1.90 -3.01
N ILE A 6 -0.33 -0.89 -2.19
CA ILE A 6 -1.61 -0.74 -1.48
C ILE A 6 -2.52 0.20 -2.27
N VAL A 7 -3.74 -0.23 -2.58
CA VAL A 7 -4.74 0.59 -3.30
C VAL A 7 -6.01 0.67 -2.45
N ASP A 8 -6.34 1.85 -1.95
CA ASP A 8 -7.51 2.11 -1.11
C ASP A 8 -7.85 3.62 -1.15
N ASP A 9 -9.12 3.99 -1.17
CA ASP A 9 -9.57 5.39 -1.26
C ASP A 9 -9.31 6.19 0.03
N ALA A 10 -9.30 5.52 1.18
CA ALA A 10 -9.09 6.15 2.48
C ALA A 10 -7.60 6.19 2.87
N ALA A 11 -7.07 7.40 3.07
CA ALA A 11 -5.67 7.60 3.47
C ALA A 11 -5.31 6.91 4.81
N PHE A 12 -6.25 6.87 5.77
CA PHE A 12 -6.02 6.23 7.06
C PHE A 12 -5.92 4.70 6.94
N MET A 13 -6.65 4.09 6.02
CA MET A 13 -6.60 2.65 5.77
C MET A 13 -5.26 2.24 5.20
N ARG A 14 -4.71 3.03 4.24
CA ARG A 14 -3.38 2.76 3.69
C ARG A 14 -2.28 2.83 4.75
N MET A 15 -2.34 3.79 5.65
CA MET A 15 -1.40 3.90 6.78
C MET A 15 -1.47 2.67 7.71
N MET A 16 -2.69 2.26 8.09
CA MET A 16 -2.90 1.08 8.94
C MET A 16 -2.39 -0.21 8.28
N ILE A 17 -2.73 -0.43 7.01
CA ILE A 17 -2.33 -1.63 6.25
C ILE A 17 -0.80 -1.64 6.06
N LYS A 18 -0.19 -0.50 5.75
CA LYS A 18 1.26 -0.37 5.63
C LYS A 18 1.97 -0.73 6.92
N ASP A 19 1.47 -0.27 8.06
CA ASP A 19 2.04 -0.60 9.37
C ASP A 19 1.97 -2.10 9.66
N ILE A 20 0.82 -2.74 9.37
CA ILE A 20 0.64 -4.19 9.55
C ILE A 20 1.63 -4.96 8.65
N LEU A 21 1.70 -4.61 7.37
CA LEU A 21 2.59 -5.28 6.40
C LEU A 21 4.07 -5.11 6.76
N SER A 22 4.47 -3.89 7.13
CA SER A 22 5.86 -3.58 7.50
C SER A 22 6.27 -4.34 8.77
N LYS A 23 5.39 -4.42 9.78
CA LYS A 23 5.63 -5.22 11.00
C LYS A 23 5.79 -6.71 10.73
N ASN A 24 5.17 -7.23 9.66
CA ASN A 24 5.29 -8.62 9.25
C ASN A 24 6.41 -8.86 8.21
N GLY A 25 7.30 -7.88 8.00
CA GLY A 25 8.47 -8.04 7.13
C GLY A 25 8.19 -7.96 5.63
N TYR A 26 7.02 -7.45 5.24
CA TYR A 26 6.72 -7.16 3.84
C TYR A 26 7.24 -5.78 3.43
N SER A 27 7.58 -5.62 2.15
CA SER A 27 8.04 -4.35 1.60
C SER A 27 6.91 -3.67 0.84
N VAL A 28 6.36 -2.59 1.39
CA VAL A 28 5.39 -1.74 0.70
C VAL A 28 6.15 -0.76 -0.19
N ILE A 29 6.04 -0.94 -1.50
CA ILE A 29 6.80 -0.14 -2.49
C ILE A 29 6.05 1.10 -2.96
N ALA A 30 4.71 1.08 -2.86
CA ALA A 30 3.87 2.17 -3.31
C ALA A 30 2.48 2.12 -2.65
N GLU A 31 1.81 3.27 -2.68
CA GLU A 31 0.44 3.48 -2.22
C GLU A 31 -0.32 4.29 -3.27
N ALA A 32 -1.56 3.91 -3.55
CA ALA A 32 -2.43 4.59 -4.49
C ALA A 32 -3.83 4.75 -3.91
N GLU A 33 -4.50 5.86 -4.26
CA GLU A 33 -5.85 6.16 -3.80
C GLU A 33 -6.95 5.51 -4.65
N ASN A 34 -6.60 5.00 -5.84
CA ASN A 34 -7.52 4.31 -6.74
C ASN A 34 -6.74 3.49 -7.77
N GLY A 35 -7.46 2.69 -8.56
CA GLY A 35 -6.86 1.80 -9.56
C GLY A 35 -6.12 2.52 -10.68
N ILE A 36 -6.54 3.72 -11.07
CA ILE A 36 -5.85 4.49 -12.12
C ILE A 36 -4.48 4.95 -11.60
N LYS A 37 -4.44 5.54 -10.42
CA LYS A 37 -3.20 5.97 -9.74
C LYS A 37 -2.27 4.80 -9.42
N ALA A 38 -2.82 3.59 -9.25
CA ALA A 38 -2.05 2.37 -9.01
C ALA A 38 -1.30 1.91 -10.26
N ILE A 39 -1.85 2.15 -11.47
CA ILE A 39 -1.19 1.82 -12.74
C ILE A 39 -0.10 2.84 -13.09
N GLU A 40 -0.27 4.10 -12.68
CA GLU A 40 0.71 5.19 -12.89
C GLU A 40 1.93 5.11 -11.96
N LYS A 41 1.88 4.30 -10.89
CA LYS A 41 2.92 4.18 -9.85
C LYS A 41 3.70 2.89 -10.00
#